data_AF-A0A561VCS8-F1
#
_entry.id   AF-A0A561VCS8-F1
#
_cell.length_a   1.000
_cell.length_b   1.000
_cell.length_c   1.000
_cell.angle_alpha   90.00
_cell.angle_beta   90.00
_cell.angle_gamma   90.00
#
_symmetry.space_group_name_H-M   'P 1'
#
loop_
_entity.id
_entity.type
_entity.pdbx_description
1 polymer ?
#
loop_
_entity_poly.entity_id
_entity_poly.type
_entity_poly.pdbx_seq_one_letter_code
_entity_poly.pdbx_strand_id
1 'polypeptide(L)'
;MTTSYQDHRSGQVEQTSIGELIGNISDDLSQLFRQEVELAKAEIKQEAAKAGKAAGMLGGAGFAGYLAVVLLSFAAVFGLDAIMPLGWAALIVAVVWAVIGAVLYASGRKKLKTVDPMPRRTVDTLKEDARWLKNPTS
;
A
#
# COMPACT_ATOMS: atom_id res chain seq x y z
N MET A 1 47.89 68.96 22.27
CA MET A 1 47.09 68.18 21.29
C MET A 1 46.93 66.78 21.86
N THR A 2 45.88 66.56 22.66
CA THR A 2 45.66 65.33 23.44
C THR A 2 44.43 64.61 22.87
N THR A 3 44.65 63.41 22.36
CA THR A 3 43.65 62.50 21.80
C THR A 3 42.69 62.02 22.89
N SER A 4 41.42 62.39 22.78
CA SER A 4 40.31 61.75 23.50
C SER A 4 39.79 60.59 22.66
N TYR A 5 40.25 59.38 22.96
CA TYR A 5 39.64 58.14 22.47
C TYR A 5 38.36 57.91 23.27
N GLN A 6 37.20 58.25 22.69
CA GLN A 6 35.92 57.82 23.22
C GLN A 6 35.75 56.34 22.93
N ASP A 7 36.00 55.53 23.95
CA ASP A 7 35.57 54.15 24.08
C ASP A 7 34.03 54.10 23.97
N HIS A 8 33.52 53.85 22.77
CA HIS A 8 32.12 53.57 22.56
C HIS A 8 31.82 52.17 23.10
N ARG A 9 31.47 52.15 24.39
CA ARG A 9 30.59 51.18 25.07
C ARG A 9 30.43 49.87 24.30
N SER A 10 31.35 48.94 24.58
CA SER A 10 31.03 47.53 24.68
C SER A 10 29.79 47.36 25.57
N GLY A 11 28.63 47.10 24.98
CA GLY A 11 27.38 47.08 25.75
C GLY A 11 26.23 46.26 25.18
N GLN A 12 26.40 45.60 24.04
CA GLN A 12 25.44 44.61 23.53
C GLN A 12 26.18 43.51 22.76
N VAL A 13 27.14 42.84 23.41
CA VAL A 13 27.30 41.41 23.13
C VAL A 13 26.11 40.79 23.84
N GLU A 14 25.03 40.62 23.11
CA GLU A 14 23.85 39.85 23.50
C GLU A 14 24.38 38.48 23.95
N GLN A 15 24.54 38.33 25.27
CA GLN A 15 24.91 37.06 25.87
C GLN A 15 23.69 36.17 25.74
N THR A 16 23.51 35.56 24.56
CA THR A 16 22.50 34.52 24.38
C THR A 16 22.75 33.50 25.46
N SER A 17 21.80 33.40 26.38
CA SER A 17 21.88 32.51 27.52
C SER A 17 22.00 31.07 27.00
N ILE A 18 22.79 30.21 27.67
CA ILE A 18 22.85 28.77 27.34
C ILE A 18 21.44 28.16 27.36
N GLY A 19 20.53 28.68 28.20
CA GLY A 19 19.12 28.27 28.22
C GLY A 19 18.33 28.66 26.97
N GLU A 20 18.68 29.78 26.34
CA GLU A 20 18.06 30.28 25.11
C GLU A 20 18.56 29.50 23.87
N LEU A 21 19.85 29.14 23.84
CA LEU A 21 20.42 28.25 22.81
C LEU A 21 19.81 26.84 22.85
N ILE A 22 19.63 26.26 24.04
CA ILE A 22 18.98 24.94 24.18
C ILE A 22 17.49 24.99 23.81
N GLY A 23 16.81 26.10 24.12
CA GLY A 23 15.43 26.37 23.69
C GLY A 23 15.32 26.36 22.16
N ASN A 24 16.17 27.14 21.48
CA ASN A 24 16.17 27.24 20.02
C ASN A 24 16.46 25.89 19.34
N ILE A 25 17.42 25.10 19.83
CA ILE A 25 17.71 23.76 19.29
C ILE A 25 16.52 22.81 19.47
N SER A 26 15.82 22.88 20.61
CA SER A 26 14.65 22.04 20.88
C SER A 26 13.47 22.38 19.98
N ASP A 27 13.30 23.67 19.66
CA ASP A 27 12.30 24.15 18.71
C ASP A 27 12.65 23.75 17.28
N ASP A 28 13.91 23.86 16.86
CA ASP A 28 14.38 23.42 15.55
C ASP A 28 14.18 21.91 15.36
N LEU A 29 14.52 21.09 16.35
CA LEU A 29 14.27 19.65 16.32
C LEU A 29 12.77 19.32 16.26
N SER A 30 11.94 20.04 17.02
CA SER A 30 10.48 19.90 16.96
C SER A 30 9.92 20.28 15.58
N GLN A 31 10.52 21.28 14.94
CA GLN A 31 10.15 21.72 13.60
C GLN A 31 10.55 20.68 12.55
N LEU A 32 11.76 20.12 12.62
CA LEU A 32 12.23 19.05 11.74
C LEU A 32 11.35 17.80 11.88
N PHE A 33 11.02 17.39 13.11
CA PHE A 33 10.14 16.24 13.33
C PHE A 33 8.77 16.45 12.70
N ARG A 34 8.18 17.65 12.84
CA ARG A 34 6.91 17.98 12.17
C ARG A 34 7.05 17.93 10.64
N GLN A 35 8.16 18.43 10.09
CA GLN A 35 8.41 18.38 8.65
C GLN A 35 8.53 16.95 8.14
N GLU A 36 9.25 16.07 8.83
CA GLU A 36 9.40 14.66 8.46
C GLU A 36 8.04 13.94 8.47
N VAL A 37 7.20 14.23 9.47
CA VAL A 37 5.82 13.73 9.53
C VAL A 37 4.99 14.25 8.36
N GLU A 38 5.07 15.53 8.02
CA GLU A 38 4.34 16.10 6.88
C GLU A 38 4.84 15.55 5.54
N LEU A 39 6.15 15.31 5.40
CA LEU A 39 6.74 14.67 4.24
C LEU A 39 6.24 13.22 4.09
N ALA A 40 6.32 12.43 5.16
CA ALA A 40 5.82 11.06 5.18
C ALA A 40 4.32 11.01 4.85
N LYS A 41 3.51 11.93 5.37
CA LYS A 41 2.10 12.06 4.98
C LYS A 41 1.93 12.37 3.50
N ALA A 42 2.73 13.29 2.95
CA ALA A 42 2.67 13.66 1.54
C ALA A 42 3.05 12.46 0.64
N GLU A 43 4.10 11.73 0.98
CA GLU A 43 4.55 10.54 0.25
C GLU A 43 3.49 9.43 0.31
N ILE A 44 2.95 9.13 1.50
CA ILE A 44 1.86 8.16 1.66
C ILE A 44 0.65 8.57 0.83
N LYS A 45 0.26 9.85 0.83
CA LYS A 45 -0.86 10.34 0.02
C LYS A 45 -0.61 10.17 -1.48
N GLN A 46 0.61 10.44 -1.93
CA GLN A 46 1.00 10.29 -3.33
C GLN A 46 0.98 8.81 -3.75
N GLU A 47 1.54 7.92 -2.93
CA GLU A 47 1.53 6.48 -3.18
C GLU A 47 0.11 5.90 -3.10
N ALA A 48 -0.70 6.34 -2.15
CA ALA A 48 -2.11 5.94 -2.06
C ALA A 48 -2.91 6.37 -3.31
N ALA A 49 -2.65 7.57 -3.86
CA ALA A 49 -3.30 8.03 -5.08
C ALA A 49 -2.88 7.18 -6.30
N LYS A 50 -1.57 6.85 -6.43
CA LYS A 50 -1.07 5.96 -7.48
C LYS A 50 -1.70 4.56 -7.37
N ALA A 51 -1.69 3.98 -6.18
CA ALA A 51 -2.29 2.68 -5.90
C ALA A 51 -3.80 2.69 -6.18
N GLY A 52 -4.52 3.74 -5.77
CA GLY A 52 -5.95 3.92 -6.03
C GLY A 52 -6.26 4.00 -7.52
N LYS A 53 -5.47 4.75 -8.30
CA LYS A 53 -5.61 4.80 -9.76
C LYS A 53 -5.34 3.43 -10.40
N ALA A 54 -4.28 2.74 -9.97
CA ALA A 54 -3.94 1.41 -10.48
C ALA A 54 -5.05 0.38 -10.17
N ALA A 55 -5.55 0.37 -8.92
CA ALA A 55 -6.67 -0.46 -8.51
C ALA A 55 -7.94 -0.13 -9.31
N GLY A 56 -8.23 1.15 -9.54
CA GLY A 56 -9.35 1.59 -10.38
C GLY A 56 -9.23 1.11 -11.83
N MET A 57 -8.04 1.23 -12.43
CA MET A 57 -7.79 0.73 -13.79
C MET A 57 -7.91 -0.79 -13.88
N LEU A 58 -7.36 -1.54 -12.91
CA LEU A 58 -7.48 -3.00 -12.88
C LEU A 58 -8.92 -3.46 -12.64
N GLY A 59 -9.65 -2.77 -11.75
CA GLY A 59 -11.08 -3.02 -11.53
C GLY A 59 -11.90 -2.75 -12.79
N GLY A 60 -11.65 -1.62 -13.46
CA GLY A 60 -12.28 -1.27 -14.73
C GLY A 60 -11.96 -2.27 -15.84
N ALA A 61 -10.70 -2.70 -15.97
CA ALA A 61 -10.29 -3.72 -16.93
C ALA A 61 -10.95 -5.08 -16.65
N GLY A 62 -11.06 -5.47 -15.38
CA GLY A 62 -11.78 -6.69 -14.98
C GLY A 62 -13.27 -6.64 -15.35
N PHE A 63 -13.93 -5.51 -15.09
CA PHE A 63 -15.33 -5.30 -15.46
C PHE A 63 -15.54 -5.28 -16.98
N ALA A 64 -14.70 -4.55 -17.72
CA ALA A 64 -14.74 -4.51 -19.17
C ALA A 64 -14.48 -5.90 -19.78
N GLY A 65 -13.51 -6.65 -19.25
CA GLY A 65 -13.24 -8.03 -19.63
C GLY A 65 -14.42 -8.96 -19.37
N TYR A 66 -15.08 -8.83 -18.21
CA TYR A 66 -16.31 -9.57 -17.90
C TYR A 66 -17.43 -9.27 -18.91
N LEU A 67 -17.68 -8.00 -19.23
CA LEU A 67 -18.69 -7.63 -20.24
C LEU A 67 -18.32 -8.16 -21.63
N ALA A 68 -17.05 -8.09 -22.02
CA ALA A 68 -16.59 -8.63 -23.29
C ALA A 68 -16.86 -10.14 -23.38
N VAL A 69 -16.59 -10.88 -22.30
CA VAL A 69 -16.87 -12.32 -22.20
C VAL A 69 -18.37 -12.62 -22.32
N VAL A 70 -19.23 -11.82 -21.69
CA VAL A 70 -20.70 -11.95 -21.81
C VAL A 70 -21.15 -11.71 -23.26
N LEU A 71 -20.67 -10.62 -23.88
CA LEU A 71 -21.02 -10.30 -25.27
C LEU A 71 -20.51 -11.35 -26.26
N LEU A 72 -19.29 -11.87 -26.05
CA LEU A 72 -18.75 -12.97 -26.85
C LEU A 72 -19.56 -14.26 -26.67
N SER A 73 -20.10 -14.51 -25.49
CA SER A 73 -20.99 -15.66 -25.25
C SER A 73 -22.27 -15.52 -26.04
N PHE A 74 -22.90 -14.35 -26.06
CA PHE A 74 -24.07 -14.09 -26.92
C PHE A 74 -23.72 -14.21 -28.41
N ALA A 75 -22.58 -13.65 -28.83
CA ALA A 75 -22.12 -13.75 -30.21
C ALA A 75 -21.90 -15.20 -30.63
N ALA A 76 -21.33 -16.04 -29.75
CA ALA A 76 -21.17 -17.47 -29.99
C ALA A 76 -22.52 -18.18 -30.11
N VAL A 77 -23.49 -17.88 -29.23
CA VAL A 77 -24.84 -18.47 -29.30
C VAL A 77 -25.51 -18.10 -30.63
N PHE A 78 -25.52 -16.82 -31.01
CA PHE A 78 -26.13 -16.40 -32.28
C PHE A 78 -25.36 -16.90 -33.51
N GLY A 79 -24.04 -16.99 -33.43
CA GLY A 79 -23.22 -17.58 -34.50
C GLY A 79 -23.52 -19.06 -34.71
N LEU A 80 -23.74 -19.82 -33.63
CA LEU A 80 -24.15 -21.23 -33.70
C LEU A 80 -25.61 -21.38 -34.15
N ASP A 81 -26.50 -20.46 -33.73
CA ASP A 81 -27.91 -20.47 -34.13
C ASP A 81 -28.10 -20.41 -35.67
N ALA A 82 -27.15 -19.81 -36.38
CA ALA A 82 -27.14 -19.78 -37.84
C ALA A 82 -27.04 -21.17 -38.51
N ILE A 83 -26.58 -22.20 -37.77
CA ILE A 83 -26.37 -23.55 -38.29
C ILE A 83 -27.06 -24.66 -37.46
N MET A 84 -27.70 -24.32 -36.33
CA MET A 84 -28.43 -25.26 -35.48
C MET A 84 -29.49 -24.54 -34.64
N PRO A 85 -30.49 -25.23 -34.06
CA PRO A 85 -31.51 -24.57 -33.25
C PRO A 85 -30.92 -23.86 -32.02
N LEU A 86 -31.40 -22.65 -31.72
CA LEU A 86 -30.98 -21.80 -30.60
C LEU A 86 -30.78 -22.54 -29.27
N GLY A 87 -31.67 -23.48 -28.94
CA GLY A 87 -31.57 -24.26 -27.71
C GLY A 87 -30.29 -25.09 -27.62
N TRP A 88 -29.87 -25.71 -28.72
CA TRP A 88 -28.63 -26.48 -28.80
C TRP A 88 -27.40 -25.58 -28.82
N ALA A 89 -27.47 -24.45 -29.53
CA ALA A 89 -26.42 -23.44 -29.52
C ALA A 89 -26.14 -22.93 -28.10
N ALA A 90 -27.19 -22.55 -27.37
CA ALA A 90 -27.10 -22.10 -25.98
C ALA A 90 -26.57 -23.20 -25.05
N LEU A 91 -27.01 -24.46 -25.23
CA LEU A 91 -26.54 -25.59 -24.42
C LEU A 91 -25.04 -25.84 -24.61
N ILE A 92 -24.53 -25.78 -25.84
CA ILE A 92 -23.09 -25.96 -26.12
C ILE A 92 -22.27 -24.89 -25.40
N VAL A 93 -22.65 -23.60 -25.55
CA VAL A 93 -21.94 -22.50 -24.89
C VAL A 93 -22.01 -22.62 -23.37
N ALA A 94 -23.15 -23.05 -22.82
CA ALA A 94 -23.31 -23.31 -21.39
C ALA A 94 -22.39 -24.45 -20.89
N VAL A 95 -22.27 -25.54 -21.65
CA VAL A 95 -21.35 -26.64 -21.32
C VAL A 95 -19.89 -26.18 -21.34
N VAL A 96 -19.49 -25.35 -22.31
CA VAL A 96 -18.15 -24.76 -22.34
C VAL A 96 -17.88 -23.95 -21.06
N TRP A 97 -18.81 -23.10 -20.64
CA TRP A 97 -18.69 -22.35 -19.39
C TRP A 97 -18.67 -23.24 -18.14
N ALA A 98 -19.47 -24.32 -18.12
CA ALA A 98 -19.46 -25.28 -17.02
C ALA A 98 -18.10 -25.97 -16.88
N VAL A 99 -17.47 -26.35 -18.00
CA VAL A 99 -16.12 -26.94 -18.00
C VAL A 99 -15.08 -25.94 -17.52
N ILE A 100 -15.09 -24.70 -18.04
CA ILE A 100 -14.18 -23.64 -17.59
C ILE A 100 -14.34 -23.40 -16.07
N GLY A 101 -15.59 -23.31 -15.60
CA GLY A 101 -15.91 -23.12 -14.19
C GLY A 101 -15.42 -24.28 -13.32
N ALA A 102 -15.62 -25.53 -13.75
CA ALA A 102 -15.14 -26.71 -13.04
C ALA A 102 -13.61 -26.73 -12.91
N VAL A 103 -12.89 -26.40 -13.99
CA VAL A 103 -11.42 -26.32 -13.99
C VAL A 103 -10.92 -25.21 -13.07
N LEU A 104 -11.51 -24.01 -13.14
CA LEU A 104 -11.16 -22.89 -12.27
C LEU A 104 -11.43 -23.21 -10.80
N TYR A 105 -12.59 -23.80 -10.49
CA TYR A 105 -12.94 -24.23 -9.14
C TYR A 105 -11.95 -25.26 -8.59
N ALA A 106 -11.65 -26.32 -9.36
CA ALA A 106 -10.71 -27.35 -8.96
C ALA A 106 -9.30 -26.78 -8.72
N SER A 107 -8.83 -25.92 -9.62
CA SER A 107 -7.52 -25.28 -9.55
C SER A 107 -7.43 -24.31 -8.37
N GLY A 108 -8.45 -23.47 -8.17
CA GLY A 108 -8.54 -22.54 -7.06
C GLY A 108 -8.58 -23.27 -5.72
N ARG A 109 -9.41 -24.30 -5.60
CA ARG A 109 -9.48 -25.14 -4.40
C ARG A 109 -8.14 -25.81 -4.08
N LYS A 110 -7.40 -26.29 -5.10
CA LYS A 110 -6.07 -26.87 -4.91
C LYS A 110 -5.07 -25.84 -4.38
N LYS A 111 -5.06 -24.62 -4.93
CA LYS A 111 -4.17 -23.54 -4.47
C LYS A 111 -4.52 -23.06 -3.07
N LEU A 112 -5.81 -22.94 -2.73
CA LEU A 112 -6.22 -22.54 -1.38
C LEU A 112 -5.74 -23.53 -0.31
N LYS A 113 -5.68 -24.83 -0.62
CA LYS A 113 -5.16 -25.85 0.31
C LYS A 113 -3.66 -25.70 0.61
N THR A 114 -2.90 -24.99 -0.22
CA THR A 114 -1.46 -24.77 -0.01
C THR A 114 -1.15 -23.45 0.70
N VAL A 115 -2.17 -22.61 0.95
CA VAL A 115 -1.99 -21.36 1.70
C VAL A 115 -1.96 -21.71 3.19
N ASP A 116 -0.82 -21.51 3.86
CA ASP A 116 -0.75 -21.52 5.33
C ASP A 116 -1.04 -20.08 5.82
N PRO A 117 -2.22 -19.83 6.43
CA PRO A 117 -2.57 -18.49 6.92
C PRO A 117 -1.76 -18.08 8.15
N MET A 118 -1.08 -19.02 8.82
CA MET A 118 -0.26 -18.74 9.98
C MET A 118 1.18 -18.46 9.53
N PRO A 119 1.73 -17.25 9.73
CA PRO A 119 3.14 -16.99 9.49
C PRO A 119 3.98 -17.64 10.59
N ARG A 120 4.13 -18.96 10.54
CA ARG A 120 4.77 -19.78 11.59
C ARG A 120 6.14 -19.24 11.97
N ARG A 121 6.94 -18.84 10.98
CA ARG A 121 8.27 -18.23 11.20
C ARG A 121 8.20 -16.97 12.06
N THR A 122 7.29 -16.04 11.74
CA THR A 122 7.09 -14.82 12.52
C THR A 122 6.57 -15.12 13.92
N VAL A 123 5.63 -16.05 14.05
CA VAL A 123 5.09 -16.47 15.36
C VAL A 123 6.17 -17.14 16.22
N ASP A 124 7.06 -17.93 15.62
CA ASP A 124 8.14 -18.62 16.32
C ASP A 124 9.22 -17.63 16.78
N THR A 125 9.60 -16.65 15.95
CA THR A 125 10.50 -15.55 16.35
C THR A 125 9.91 -14.74 17.50
N LEU A 126 8.64 -14.36 17.43
CA LEU A 126 7.98 -13.63 18.52
C LEU A 126 7.90 -14.45 19.82
N LYS A 127 7.78 -15.78 19.74
CA LYS A 127 7.84 -16.67 20.91
C LYS A 127 9.25 -16.81 21.47
N GLU A 128 10.28 -16.75 20.64
CA GLU A 128 11.68 -16.72 21.08
C GLU A 128 11.99 -15.40 21.78
N ASP A 129 11.61 -14.27 21.18
CA ASP A 129 11.77 -12.94 21.79
C ASP A 129 11.05 -12.84 23.14
N ALA A 130 9.80 -13.33 23.20
CA ALA A 130 9.04 -13.37 24.45
C ALA A 130 9.65 -14.31 25.51
N ARG A 131 10.31 -15.41 25.09
CA ARG A 131 11.04 -16.30 26.00
C ARG A 131 12.31 -15.66 26.53
N TRP A 132 13.04 -14.94 25.68
CA TRP A 132 14.25 -14.20 26.07
C TRP A 132 13.92 -13.10 27.09
N LEU A 133 12.82 -12.36 26.88
CA LEU A 133 12.33 -11.35 27.84
C LEU A 133 11.85 -11.94 29.17
N LYS A 134 11.38 -13.21 29.19
CA LYS A 134 10.93 -13.88 30.42
C LYS A 134 12.07 -14.42 31.27
N ASN A 135 13.16 -14.86 30.65
CA ASN A 135 14.35 -15.37 31.32
C ASN A 135 15.59 -14.63 30.82
N PRO A 136 15.76 -13.34 31.16
CA PRO A 136 17.01 -12.63 30.87
C PRO A 136 18.10 -13.30 31.69
N THR A 137 18.92 -14.12 31.03
CA THR A 137 20.11 -14.69 31.64
C THR A 137 21.14 -13.58 31.72
N SER A 138 21.34 -13.06 32.93
CA SER A 138 22.46 -12.22 33.35
C SER A 138 23.76 -13.00 33.40
#